data_AF-A0A957SJE1-F1
#
_entry.id   AF-A0A957SJE1-F1
#
_cell.length_a   1.000
_cell.length_b   1.000
_cell.length_c   1.000
_cell.angle_alpha   90.00
_cell.angle_beta   90.00
_cell.angle_gamma   90.00
#
_symmetry.space_group_name_H-M   'P 1'
#
loop_
_entity.id
_entity.type
_entity.pdbx_description
1 polymer ?
#
loop_
_entity_poly.entity_id
_entity_poly.type
_entity_poly.pdbx_seq_one_letter_code
_entity_poly.pdbx_strand_id
1 'polypeptide(L)'
;MQALLPQPIAAYAAPGDNIALTGTASASSTDFGGTAAAAINGITDGNFGSNMGMHSAIGLVEPWWEVDLGSVQYINNVVYWARTDCCQDLPDGSYILISDTPLPTGNNTLTSARAQADFEFALTSSNTPNPSRSFTVNGYGRYVRFQTTRDAVAFAEMQVFEGVVPVQPGEVTGTVFHDFNSDGLQNGSEPGIEGVLVTATTSSGSTTATTDANGDYSFTGLSGEVRLEFALPADGSLDYLEPSVAGNTTVQFVDPTNGVIADAGFMNGGNYCQANPDVVVNHYINGAANSTAPVEALFRFPYTASGQNAGLKQTAATKAQIGATWGIAHSAQRNTVYTAAFTRRHVGFGPSGEGGIYATVLNGSSNGTPFMTIPNAGSVTGRDLNGPFDQNLDADAFGKVGKAGLGDMDISDDEKTLYAMNLNTRAVEVIDIDAASITTSVAVPNPSCSGGSYRPFALKYHYDKLYAGLVCDASSSKNRADLDAFVYEMDPATNLFNPTPVLTLGLDYVRNDWVWGNSTFTGAAGETAQQHTRRWYPWEDTYSQAAFNGFVDGQIRVGHPQPMLLDIEFDASNNMILGFGDRTGYQFGSVNRLPDNSNDENAVAGGDIL
;
A
#
# COMPACT_ATOMS: atom_id res chain seq x y z
N MET A 1 44.13 13.24 24.48
CA MET A 1 44.63 11.85 24.51
C MET A 1 43.44 10.96 24.76
N GLN A 2 42.78 10.51 23.69
CA GLN A 2 41.75 9.49 23.71
C GLN A 2 42.06 8.61 22.50
N ALA A 3 42.44 7.37 22.79
CA ALA A 3 43.00 6.45 21.83
C ALA A 3 41.92 6.00 20.84
N LEU A 4 42.22 6.11 19.55
CA LEU A 4 41.60 5.31 18.51
C LEU A 4 41.89 3.84 18.83
N LEU A 5 40.83 3.07 19.09
CA LEU A 5 40.91 1.62 19.17
C LEU A 5 41.37 1.09 17.80
N PRO A 6 42.37 0.20 17.75
CA PRO A 6 42.66 -0.53 16.51
C PRO A 6 41.48 -1.45 16.19
N GLN A 7 41.03 -1.40 14.93
CA GLN A 7 40.11 -2.36 14.32
C GLN A 7 40.58 -3.79 14.60
N PRO A 8 39.68 -4.77 14.81
CA PRO A 8 40.08 -6.13 15.12
C PRO A 8 40.91 -6.69 13.96
N ILE A 9 42.12 -7.10 14.31
CA ILE A 9 43.07 -7.81 13.46
C ILE A 9 42.37 -9.09 13.00
N ALA A 10 42.10 -9.20 11.69
CA ALA A 10 41.74 -10.46 11.08
C ALA A 10 42.82 -11.50 11.43
N ALA A 11 42.42 -12.57 12.10
CA ALA A 11 43.29 -13.67 12.42
C ALA A 11 43.90 -14.22 11.11
N TYR A 12 45.21 -14.08 10.93
CA TYR A 12 45.91 -14.74 9.84
C TYR A 12 45.84 -16.26 10.06
N ALA A 13 45.03 -16.94 9.25
CA ALA A 13 45.01 -18.39 9.14
C ALA A 13 46.31 -18.89 8.49
N ALA A 14 46.61 -20.18 8.66
CA ALA A 14 47.77 -20.86 8.06
C ALA A 14 47.88 -20.59 6.54
N PRO A 15 49.09 -20.60 5.93
CA PRO A 15 49.23 -20.41 4.49
C PRO A 15 48.37 -21.45 3.75
N GLY A 16 47.50 -20.97 2.85
CA GLY A 16 46.60 -21.82 2.06
C GLY A 16 47.34 -22.86 1.22
N ASP A 17 46.61 -23.76 0.56
CA ASP A 17 47.23 -24.79 -0.27
C ASP A 17 47.91 -24.18 -1.51
N ASN A 18 49.05 -24.75 -1.93
CA ASN A 18 49.67 -24.41 -3.21
C ASN A 18 48.87 -25.06 -4.35
N ILE A 19 47.87 -24.34 -4.85
CA ILE A 19 46.94 -24.80 -5.90
C ILE A 19 47.58 -24.94 -7.27
N ALA A 20 48.81 -24.45 -7.47
CA ALA A 20 49.53 -24.68 -8.73
C ALA A 20 49.88 -26.16 -8.97
N LEU A 21 50.04 -26.95 -7.89
CA LEU A 21 50.41 -28.38 -7.95
C LEU A 21 49.39 -29.26 -8.70
N THR A 22 48.14 -28.83 -8.75
CA THR A 22 47.04 -29.54 -9.43
C THR A 22 46.66 -28.89 -10.77
N GLY A 23 47.28 -27.75 -11.10
CA GLY A 23 47.05 -27.03 -12.34
C GLY A 23 47.69 -27.71 -13.56
N THR A 24 47.30 -27.24 -14.75
CA THR A 24 47.91 -27.70 -16.02
C THR A 24 48.86 -26.64 -16.54
N ALA A 25 50.16 -26.93 -16.54
CA ALA A 25 51.19 -26.03 -17.03
C ALA A 25 51.45 -26.19 -18.54
N SER A 26 51.65 -25.08 -19.23
CA SER A 26 52.04 -25.00 -20.64
C SER A 26 53.07 -23.89 -20.86
N ALA A 27 53.78 -23.92 -21.98
CA ALA A 27 54.78 -22.91 -22.31
C ALA A 27 54.90 -22.73 -23.82
N SER A 28 55.44 -21.59 -24.25
CA SER A 28 55.71 -21.31 -25.67
C SER A 28 56.69 -22.32 -26.30
N SER A 29 57.58 -22.91 -25.50
CA SER A 29 58.56 -23.92 -25.90
C SER A 29 59.13 -24.59 -24.66
N THR A 30 59.63 -25.81 -24.79
CA THR A 30 60.41 -26.52 -23.76
C THR A 30 61.71 -27.06 -24.38
N ASP A 31 62.83 -26.96 -23.68
CA ASP A 31 64.14 -27.46 -24.13
C ASP A 31 65.01 -27.88 -22.92
N PHE A 32 66.19 -28.47 -23.15
CA PHE A 32 67.15 -28.90 -22.12
C PHE A 32 66.58 -29.87 -21.07
N GLY A 33 65.46 -30.54 -21.38
CA GLY A 33 64.73 -31.41 -20.45
C GLY A 33 63.83 -30.67 -19.45
N GLY A 34 63.79 -29.33 -19.47
CA GLY A 34 62.93 -28.51 -18.62
C GLY A 34 61.51 -28.41 -19.19
N THR A 35 60.59 -29.23 -18.68
CA THR A 35 59.18 -29.21 -19.13
C THR A 35 58.38 -28.12 -18.44
N ALA A 36 57.24 -27.71 -19.01
CA ALA A 36 56.35 -26.74 -18.36
C ALA A 36 55.83 -27.22 -16.99
N ALA A 37 55.57 -28.52 -16.84
CA ALA A 37 55.12 -29.10 -15.57
C ALA A 37 56.21 -29.12 -14.48
N ALA A 38 57.49 -28.97 -14.83
CA ALA A 38 58.57 -28.92 -13.86
C ALA A 38 58.54 -27.65 -12.98
N ALA A 39 57.81 -26.62 -13.40
CA ALA A 39 57.62 -25.38 -12.62
C ALA A 39 56.47 -25.43 -11.62
N ILE A 40 55.74 -26.56 -11.52
CA ILE A 40 54.64 -26.76 -10.56
C ILE A 40 54.74 -28.12 -9.88
N ASN A 41 55.95 -28.64 -9.71
CA ASN A 41 56.18 -29.98 -9.17
C ASN A 41 56.42 -29.98 -7.64
N GLY A 42 56.44 -28.80 -7.01
CA GLY A 42 56.67 -28.60 -5.59
C GLY A 42 58.15 -28.55 -5.19
N ILE A 43 59.10 -28.69 -6.12
CA ILE A 43 60.53 -28.71 -5.85
C ILE A 43 61.13 -27.34 -6.10
N THR A 44 61.51 -26.66 -5.02
CA THR A 44 61.98 -25.26 -5.05
C THR A 44 63.50 -25.11 -5.21
N ASP A 45 64.25 -26.19 -5.44
CA ASP A 45 65.69 -26.14 -5.68
C ASP A 45 65.98 -25.49 -7.04
N GLY A 46 66.61 -24.32 -6.99
CA GLY A 46 66.98 -23.54 -8.18
C GLY A 46 68.18 -24.09 -8.96
N ASN A 47 68.82 -25.18 -8.51
CA ASN A 47 69.88 -25.83 -9.28
C ASN A 47 69.30 -26.67 -10.42
N PHE A 48 69.40 -26.16 -11.65
CA PHE A 48 68.84 -26.82 -12.83
C PHE A 48 69.43 -28.22 -13.08
N GLY A 49 70.71 -28.44 -12.79
CA GLY A 49 71.36 -29.73 -12.95
C GLY A 49 70.83 -30.82 -12.01
N SER A 50 70.20 -30.43 -10.89
CA SER A 50 69.63 -31.34 -9.89
C SER A 50 68.13 -31.55 -10.04
N ASN A 51 67.39 -30.51 -10.45
CA ASN A 51 65.93 -30.47 -10.39
C ASN A 51 65.24 -30.42 -11.78
N MET A 52 65.97 -30.01 -12.83
CA MET A 52 65.42 -29.81 -14.19
C MET A 52 64.15 -28.94 -14.21
N GLY A 53 64.21 -27.75 -13.59
CA GLY A 53 63.11 -26.76 -13.61
C GLY A 53 62.67 -26.35 -15.01
N MET A 54 61.67 -25.47 -15.13
CA MET A 54 61.18 -25.03 -16.44
C MET A 54 62.28 -24.35 -17.25
N HIS A 55 62.44 -24.74 -18.54
CA HIS A 55 63.34 -24.07 -19.49
C HIS A 55 62.77 -24.11 -20.92
N SER A 56 62.70 -22.95 -21.58
CA SER A 56 62.34 -22.87 -23.01
C SER A 56 63.54 -23.06 -23.94
N ALA A 57 63.33 -23.12 -25.26
CA ALA A 57 64.45 -22.91 -26.19
C ALA A 57 65.04 -21.48 -25.99
N ILE A 58 66.30 -21.29 -26.38
CA ILE A 58 67.00 -19.99 -26.35
C ILE A 58 66.81 -19.29 -27.70
N GLY A 59 66.72 -17.96 -27.71
CA GLY A 59 66.55 -17.15 -28.93
C GLY A 59 65.08 -16.93 -29.32
N LEU A 60 64.15 -17.13 -28.38
CA LEU A 60 62.71 -16.91 -28.61
C LEU A 60 62.36 -15.43 -28.47
N VAL A 61 61.28 -15.00 -29.12
CA VAL A 61 60.72 -13.66 -28.96
C VAL A 61 59.59 -13.72 -27.97
N GLU A 62 59.75 -13.00 -26.86
CA GLU A 62 58.78 -12.90 -25.76
C GLU A 62 58.19 -14.24 -25.27
N PRO A 63 59.05 -15.23 -24.92
CA PRO A 63 58.59 -16.55 -24.48
C PRO A 63 57.82 -16.46 -23.16
N TRP A 64 56.94 -17.44 -22.94
CA TRP A 64 56.10 -17.53 -21.76
C TRP A 64 55.95 -18.95 -21.23
N TRP A 65 55.55 -19.02 -19.97
CA TRP A 65 55.07 -20.19 -19.26
C TRP A 65 53.77 -19.80 -18.55
N GLU A 66 52.79 -20.69 -18.47
CA GLU A 66 51.50 -20.45 -17.82
C GLU A 66 50.99 -21.71 -17.12
N VAL A 67 50.33 -21.54 -15.97
CA VAL A 67 49.49 -22.56 -15.35
C VAL A 67 48.02 -22.15 -15.41
N ASP A 68 47.16 -23.05 -15.93
CA ASP A 68 45.71 -22.98 -15.78
C ASP A 68 45.30 -23.77 -14.53
N LEU A 69 44.69 -23.08 -13.56
CA LEU A 69 44.22 -23.65 -12.29
C LEU A 69 42.92 -24.47 -12.44
N GLY A 70 42.32 -24.52 -13.63
CA GLY A 70 41.11 -25.27 -13.95
C GLY A 70 39.80 -24.50 -13.75
N SER A 71 39.75 -23.63 -12.75
CA SER A 71 38.66 -22.67 -12.51
C SER A 71 39.20 -21.37 -11.91
N VAL A 72 38.37 -20.33 -11.87
CA VAL A 72 38.72 -19.09 -11.14
C VAL A 72 38.81 -19.39 -9.65
N GLN A 73 39.92 -18.98 -9.03
CA GLN A 73 40.24 -19.20 -7.62
C GLN A 73 40.52 -17.84 -6.95
N TYR A 74 40.25 -17.70 -5.65
CA TYR A 74 40.69 -16.52 -4.91
C TYR A 74 42.15 -16.71 -4.49
N ILE A 75 43.06 -15.93 -5.08
CA ILE A 75 44.52 -16.06 -4.90
C ILE A 75 44.97 -15.06 -3.83
N ASN A 76 45.60 -15.56 -2.77
CA ASN A 76 46.26 -14.74 -1.75
C ASN A 76 47.59 -14.20 -2.29
N ASN A 77 48.47 -15.09 -2.73
CA ASN A 77 49.78 -14.73 -3.23
C ASN A 77 50.36 -15.73 -4.23
N VAL A 78 51.27 -15.25 -5.07
CA VAL A 78 52.07 -16.06 -6.01
C VAL A 78 53.54 -15.99 -5.59
N VAL A 79 54.25 -17.11 -5.59
CA VAL A 79 55.67 -17.18 -5.23
C VAL A 79 56.49 -17.70 -6.40
N TYR A 80 57.41 -16.86 -6.87
CA TYR A 80 58.36 -17.17 -7.92
C TYR A 80 59.69 -17.66 -7.32
N TRP A 81 60.17 -18.81 -7.79
CA TRP A 81 61.48 -19.38 -7.41
C TRP A 81 62.43 -19.34 -8.60
N ALA A 82 63.53 -18.60 -8.44
CA ALA A 82 64.54 -18.41 -9.46
C ALA A 82 65.52 -19.59 -9.57
N ARG A 83 66.23 -19.67 -10.69
CA ARG A 83 67.44 -20.49 -10.77
C ARG A 83 68.55 -19.93 -9.87
N THR A 84 69.35 -20.81 -9.30
CA THR A 84 70.44 -20.46 -8.37
C THR A 84 71.83 -20.87 -8.86
N ASP A 85 71.91 -21.75 -9.86
CA ASP A 85 73.15 -22.31 -10.42
C ASP A 85 73.79 -21.45 -11.52
N CYS A 86 73.01 -20.64 -12.24
CA CYS A 86 73.47 -19.64 -13.19
C CYS A 86 72.34 -18.63 -13.47
N CYS A 87 72.62 -17.69 -14.37
CA CYS A 87 71.56 -17.05 -15.16
C CYS A 87 70.60 -16.19 -14.32
N GLN A 88 71.13 -15.59 -13.25
CA GLN A 88 70.39 -14.76 -12.29
C GLN A 88 69.85 -13.46 -12.91
N ASP A 89 70.38 -13.05 -14.07
CA ASP A 89 69.92 -11.86 -14.80
C ASP A 89 68.70 -12.13 -15.71
N LEU A 90 68.37 -13.41 -15.99
CA LEU A 90 67.25 -13.79 -16.87
C LEU A 90 65.87 -13.27 -16.42
N PRO A 91 65.54 -13.15 -15.12
CA PRO A 91 64.22 -12.70 -14.73
C PRO A 91 64.02 -11.19 -14.90
N ASP A 92 65.07 -10.39 -15.09
CA ASP A 92 64.97 -8.93 -15.29
C ASP A 92 64.28 -8.61 -16.63
N GLY A 93 63.16 -7.89 -16.58
CA GLY A 93 62.31 -7.61 -17.74
C GLY A 93 61.22 -8.66 -17.96
N SER A 94 60.84 -9.40 -16.91
CA SER A 94 59.78 -10.41 -16.92
C SER A 94 58.58 -9.98 -16.09
N TYR A 95 57.42 -10.56 -16.36
CA TYR A 95 56.15 -10.24 -15.72
C TYR A 95 55.44 -11.51 -15.29
N ILE A 96 54.86 -11.47 -14.10
CA ILE A 96 53.85 -12.44 -13.64
C ILE A 96 52.49 -11.78 -13.84
N LEU A 97 51.66 -12.42 -14.65
CA LEU A 97 50.34 -11.96 -15.06
C LEU A 97 49.30 -12.93 -14.52
N ILE A 98 48.22 -12.41 -13.96
CA ILE A 98 47.11 -13.21 -13.45
C ILE A 98 45.84 -12.77 -14.15
N SER A 99 45.05 -13.71 -14.67
CA SER A 99 43.73 -13.38 -15.24
C SER A 99 42.67 -14.44 -14.98
N ASP A 100 41.42 -14.02 -14.89
CA ASP A 100 40.25 -14.90 -14.89
C ASP A 100 39.99 -15.54 -16.27
N THR A 101 40.44 -14.87 -17.33
CA THR A 101 40.22 -15.28 -18.72
C THR A 101 41.51 -15.77 -19.40
N PRO A 102 41.43 -16.66 -20.39
CA PRO A 102 42.63 -17.19 -21.05
C PRO A 102 43.45 -16.07 -21.69
N LEU A 103 44.73 -15.96 -21.33
CA LEU A 103 45.65 -15.00 -21.92
C LEU A 103 46.01 -15.41 -23.37
N PRO A 104 46.23 -14.46 -24.30
CA PRO A 104 46.33 -14.77 -25.73
C PRO A 104 47.52 -15.68 -26.05
N THR A 105 47.30 -16.74 -26.83
CA THR A 105 48.36 -17.65 -27.30
C THR A 105 48.72 -17.45 -28.78
N GLY A 106 47.82 -16.88 -29.59
CA GLY A 106 47.99 -16.67 -31.04
C GLY A 106 48.57 -15.30 -31.47
N ASN A 107 48.43 -14.26 -30.66
CA ASN A 107 49.10 -12.94 -30.80
C ASN A 107 49.88 -12.63 -29.52
N ASN A 108 50.86 -13.49 -29.25
CA ASN A 108 51.48 -13.68 -27.96
C ASN A 108 52.51 -12.58 -27.59
N THR A 109 52.21 -11.32 -27.90
CA THR A 109 53.06 -10.21 -27.44
C THR A 109 52.85 -10.01 -25.95
N LEU A 110 53.92 -9.68 -25.23
CA LEU A 110 53.85 -9.33 -23.82
C LEU A 110 52.89 -8.15 -23.58
N THR A 111 52.80 -7.22 -24.54
CA THR A 111 51.88 -6.09 -24.47
C THR A 111 50.41 -6.53 -24.44
N SER A 112 50.03 -7.48 -25.30
CA SER A 112 48.65 -7.99 -25.33
C SER A 112 48.30 -8.80 -24.09
N ALA A 113 49.23 -9.61 -23.57
CA ALA A 113 49.01 -10.37 -22.34
C ALA A 113 48.85 -9.45 -21.13
N ARG A 114 49.69 -8.41 -21.01
CA ARG A 114 49.58 -7.40 -19.94
C ARG A 114 48.27 -6.62 -19.99
N ALA A 115 47.79 -6.28 -21.19
CA ALA A 115 46.53 -5.57 -21.36
C ALA A 115 45.29 -6.38 -20.93
N GLN A 116 45.39 -7.71 -20.86
CA GLN A 116 44.31 -8.61 -20.45
C GLN A 116 44.46 -9.09 -19.00
N ALA A 117 45.61 -8.89 -18.38
CA ALA A 117 45.85 -9.33 -17.00
C ALA A 117 45.05 -8.49 -16.01
N ASP A 118 44.42 -9.15 -15.05
CA ASP A 118 43.72 -8.54 -13.91
C ASP A 118 44.73 -8.09 -12.83
N PHE A 119 45.84 -8.83 -12.70
CA PHE A 119 46.99 -8.44 -11.88
C PHE A 119 48.32 -8.61 -12.64
N GLU A 120 49.27 -7.70 -12.40
CA GLU A 120 50.59 -7.71 -13.03
C GLU A 120 51.68 -7.42 -11.99
N PHE A 121 52.74 -8.23 -11.99
CA PHE A 121 53.95 -8.01 -11.19
C PHE A 121 55.21 -8.05 -12.05
N ALA A 122 55.99 -6.97 -12.03
CA ALA A 122 57.26 -6.90 -12.75
C ALA A 122 58.44 -7.46 -11.93
N LEU A 123 59.25 -8.30 -12.58
CA LEU A 123 60.56 -8.75 -12.11
C LEU A 123 61.64 -7.89 -12.77
N THR A 124 62.42 -7.23 -11.93
CA THR A 124 63.50 -6.30 -12.26
C THR A 124 64.74 -6.65 -11.45
N SER A 125 65.93 -6.33 -11.94
CA SER A 125 67.21 -6.59 -11.24
C SER A 125 67.28 -6.10 -9.79
N SER A 126 66.50 -5.07 -9.42
CA SER A 126 66.36 -4.56 -8.04
C SER A 126 65.46 -5.40 -7.12
N ASN A 127 64.75 -6.39 -7.67
CA ASN A 127 63.66 -7.08 -7.00
C ASN A 127 63.58 -8.60 -7.36
N THR A 128 64.55 -9.09 -8.14
CA THR A 128 64.73 -10.51 -8.47
C THR A 128 65.33 -11.25 -7.27
N PRO A 129 64.65 -12.27 -6.75
CA PRO A 129 65.10 -12.97 -5.56
C PRO A 129 66.18 -14.01 -5.83
N ASN A 130 66.94 -14.35 -4.78
CA ASN A 130 67.74 -15.56 -4.69
C ASN A 130 67.49 -16.19 -3.30
N PRO A 131 66.67 -17.24 -3.16
CA PRO A 131 66.07 -18.05 -4.23
C PRO A 131 64.63 -17.67 -4.64
N SER A 132 63.82 -16.96 -3.83
CA SER A 132 62.39 -16.73 -4.14
C SER A 132 61.76 -15.41 -3.67
N ARG A 133 60.63 -15.06 -4.29
CA ARG A 133 59.86 -13.84 -4.01
C ARG A 133 58.36 -14.10 -4.07
N SER A 134 57.64 -13.59 -3.07
CA SER A 134 56.19 -13.61 -2.99
C SER A 134 55.57 -12.29 -3.47
N PHE A 135 54.45 -12.39 -4.16
CA PHE A 135 53.63 -11.31 -4.69
C PHE A 135 52.21 -11.44 -4.15
N THR A 136 51.75 -10.46 -3.38
CA THR A 136 50.38 -10.44 -2.85
C THR A 136 49.40 -10.04 -3.94
N VAL A 137 48.34 -10.84 -4.10
CA VAL A 137 47.29 -10.66 -5.10
C VAL A 137 46.00 -10.19 -4.43
N ASN A 138 45.49 -10.95 -3.46
CA ASN A 138 44.20 -10.73 -2.80
C ASN A 138 43.06 -10.49 -3.80
N GLY A 139 42.90 -11.40 -4.75
CA GLY A 139 41.92 -11.27 -5.82
C GLY A 139 41.71 -12.56 -6.58
N TYR A 140 40.71 -12.57 -7.46
CA TYR A 140 40.38 -13.72 -8.28
C TYR A 140 41.34 -13.88 -9.45
N GLY A 141 41.64 -15.13 -9.81
CA GLY A 141 42.44 -15.48 -10.96
C GLY A 141 42.33 -16.97 -11.32
N ARG A 142 42.49 -17.29 -12.61
CA ARG A 142 42.54 -18.67 -13.12
C ARG A 142 43.88 -18.99 -13.80
N TYR A 143 44.41 -18.06 -14.57
CA TYR A 143 45.64 -18.21 -15.34
C TYR A 143 46.75 -17.44 -14.68
N VAL A 144 47.89 -18.09 -14.39
CA VAL A 144 49.10 -17.42 -13.89
C VAL A 144 50.22 -17.60 -14.91
N ARG A 145 50.59 -16.53 -15.60
CA ARG A 145 51.59 -16.52 -16.68
C ARG A 145 52.86 -15.80 -16.28
N PHE A 146 54.00 -16.45 -16.47
CA PHE A 146 55.31 -15.81 -16.52
C PHE A 146 55.65 -15.50 -17.98
N GLN A 147 55.87 -14.23 -18.33
CA GLN A 147 56.27 -13.84 -19.68
C GLN A 147 57.39 -12.81 -19.63
N THR A 148 58.38 -12.94 -20.51
CA THR A 148 59.60 -12.13 -20.45
C THR A 148 59.91 -11.44 -21.77
N THR A 149 60.62 -10.31 -21.71
CA THR A 149 61.25 -9.67 -22.88
C THR A 149 62.59 -10.29 -23.25
N ARG A 150 63.13 -11.18 -22.39
CA ARG A 150 64.34 -11.96 -22.66
C ARG A 150 64.08 -13.05 -23.69
N ASP A 151 65.14 -13.70 -24.14
CA ASP A 151 65.09 -14.70 -25.21
C ASP A 151 64.84 -16.14 -24.71
N ALA A 152 64.63 -16.32 -23.41
CA ALA A 152 64.29 -17.61 -22.80
C ALA A 152 63.52 -17.43 -21.48
N VAL A 153 62.64 -18.39 -21.18
CA VAL A 153 62.06 -18.59 -19.84
C VAL A 153 62.85 -19.68 -19.13
N ALA A 154 63.38 -19.37 -17.94
CA ALA A 154 64.04 -20.35 -17.09
C ALA A 154 63.88 -20.01 -15.60
N PHE A 155 63.23 -20.88 -14.84
CA PHE A 155 63.03 -20.73 -13.40
C PHE A 155 62.75 -22.08 -12.74
N ALA A 156 62.78 -22.12 -11.41
CA ALA A 156 62.67 -23.36 -10.65
C ALA A 156 61.21 -23.78 -10.44
N GLU A 157 60.40 -22.88 -9.87
CA GLU A 157 59.02 -23.19 -9.44
C GLU A 157 58.17 -21.91 -9.42
N MET A 158 56.87 -22.05 -9.73
CA MET A 158 55.84 -21.05 -9.53
C MET A 158 54.76 -21.63 -8.61
N GLN A 159 54.66 -21.09 -7.40
CA GLN A 159 53.63 -21.49 -6.44
C GLN A 159 52.49 -20.47 -6.45
N VAL A 160 51.25 -20.94 -6.35
CA VAL A 160 50.05 -20.10 -6.28
C VAL A 160 49.28 -20.54 -5.05
N PHE A 161 49.05 -19.62 -4.12
CA PHE A 161 48.41 -19.92 -2.83
C PHE A 161 46.98 -19.37 -2.80
N GLU A 162 46.02 -20.23 -2.49
CA GLU A 162 44.62 -19.84 -2.29
C GLU A 162 44.48 -18.92 -1.05
N GLY A 163 43.52 -17.99 -1.11
CA GLY A 163 43.14 -17.11 -0.01
C GLY A 163 41.70 -17.31 0.45
N VAL A 164 41.36 -16.73 1.60
CA VAL A 164 39.98 -16.66 2.08
C VAL A 164 39.32 -15.42 1.51
N VAL A 165 38.16 -15.58 0.86
CA VAL A 165 37.36 -14.46 0.34
C VAL A 165 36.94 -13.56 1.51
N PRO A 166 37.22 -12.24 1.48
CA PRO A 166 36.70 -11.31 2.48
C PRO A 166 35.18 -11.23 2.31
N VAL A 167 34.42 -11.62 3.33
CA VAL A 167 32.96 -11.45 3.35
C VAL A 167 32.66 -9.95 3.40
N GLN A 168 32.08 -9.38 2.34
CA GLN A 168 31.53 -8.04 2.44
C GLN A 168 30.32 -8.04 3.39
N PRO A 169 30.18 -7.05 4.28
CA PRO A 169 28.99 -6.92 5.11
C PRO A 169 27.77 -6.73 4.21
N GLY A 170 26.87 -7.69 4.25
CA GLY A 170 25.66 -7.72 3.44
C GLY A 170 24.58 -6.77 3.95
N GLU A 171 23.68 -6.40 3.04
CA GLU A 171 22.55 -5.52 3.28
C GLU A 171 21.24 -6.24 2.92
N VAL A 172 20.22 -6.05 3.74
CA VAL A 172 18.84 -6.46 3.47
C VAL A 172 17.98 -5.21 3.54
N THR A 173 17.19 -4.96 2.51
CA THR A 173 16.16 -3.92 2.48
C THR A 173 14.83 -4.54 2.10
N GLY A 174 13.73 -3.82 2.25
CA GLY A 174 12.46 -4.24 1.71
C GLY A 174 11.32 -3.35 2.17
N THR A 175 10.15 -3.63 1.62
CA THR A 175 8.90 -2.93 1.91
C THR A 175 7.88 -3.93 2.41
N VAL A 176 7.17 -3.57 3.48
CA VAL A 176 5.93 -4.26 3.88
C VAL A 176 4.77 -3.43 3.38
N PHE A 177 3.83 -4.03 2.64
CA PHE A 177 2.80 -3.28 1.92
C PHE A 177 1.45 -4.00 1.89
N HIS A 178 0.39 -3.22 1.65
CA HIS A 178 -0.95 -3.76 1.43
C HIS A 178 -1.06 -4.37 0.03
N ASP A 179 -1.17 -5.69 -0.07
CA ASP A 179 -1.25 -6.44 -1.33
C ASP A 179 -2.72 -6.73 -1.67
N PHE A 180 -3.37 -5.80 -2.38
CA PHE A 180 -4.81 -5.81 -2.62
C PHE A 180 -5.23 -6.84 -3.66
N ASN A 181 -4.39 -7.08 -4.66
CA ASN A 181 -4.69 -8.01 -5.73
C ASN A 181 -4.08 -9.41 -5.48
N SER A 182 -3.33 -9.55 -4.39
CA SER A 182 -2.65 -10.78 -3.98
C SER A 182 -1.64 -11.29 -5.01
N ASP A 183 -0.94 -10.40 -5.70
CA ASP A 183 0.09 -10.73 -6.70
C ASP A 183 1.53 -10.69 -6.15
N GLY A 184 1.69 -10.19 -4.93
CA GLY A 184 2.97 -10.10 -4.22
C GLY A 184 3.94 -9.05 -4.74
N LEU A 185 3.48 -8.13 -5.58
CA LEU A 185 4.28 -7.04 -6.13
C LEU A 185 3.65 -5.70 -5.78
N GLN A 186 4.34 -4.92 -4.93
CA GLN A 186 3.87 -3.59 -4.60
C GLN A 186 3.72 -2.74 -5.87
N ASN A 187 2.50 -2.31 -6.13
CA ASN A 187 2.18 -1.38 -7.21
C ASN A 187 1.70 -0.02 -6.67
N GLY A 188 1.51 0.96 -7.56
CA GLY A 188 1.22 2.35 -7.14
C GLY A 188 -0.10 2.55 -6.38
N SER A 189 -0.97 1.53 -6.33
CA SER A 189 -2.22 1.55 -5.55
C SER A 189 -2.05 0.91 -4.16
N GLU A 190 -0.88 0.36 -3.84
CA GLU A 190 -0.63 -0.48 -2.67
C GLU A 190 0.30 0.22 -1.67
N PRO A 191 -0.27 0.94 -0.68
CA PRO A 191 0.52 1.69 0.28
C PRO A 191 1.36 0.75 1.16
N GLY A 192 2.48 1.28 1.66
CA GLY A 192 3.27 0.62 2.68
C GLY A 192 2.56 0.53 4.02
N ILE A 193 2.95 -0.45 4.84
CA ILE A 193 2.40 -0.72 6.17
C ILE A 193 3.42 -0.29 7.22
N GLU A 194 3.11 0.76 7.97
CA GLU A 194 3.93 1.26 9.08
C GLU A 194 3.84 0.34 10.32
N GLY A 195 4.92 0.28 11.10
CA GLY A 195 4.88 -0.32 12.44
C GLY A 195 5.11 -1.84 12.49
N VAL A 196 5.33 -2.50 11.36
CA VAL A 196 5.63 -3.95 11.31
C VAL A 196 7.04 -4.20 11.83
N LEU A 197 7.15 -5.09 12.82
CA LEU A 197 8.43 -5.49 13.38
C LEU A 197 9.09 -6.53 12.49
N VAL A 198 10.25 -6.21 11.93
CA VAL A 198 11.09 -7.13 11.17
C VAL A 198 12.25 -7.60 12.04
N THR A 199 12.41 -8.91 12.20
CA THR A 199 13.53 -9.52 12.94
C THR A 199 14.45 -10.25 11.98
N ALA A 200 15.70 -9.80 11.88
CA ALA A 200 16.75 -10.48 11.12
C ALA A 200 17.62 -11.33 12.05
N THR A 201 17.62 -12.65 11.85
CA THR A 201 18.40 -13.62 12.62
C THR A 201 19.51 -14.23 11.78
N THR A 202 20.74 -14.14 12.27
CA THR A 202 21.94 -14.76 11.70
C THR A 202 22.56 -15.73 12.69
N SER A 203 23.62 -16.44 12.27
CA SER A 203 24.44 -17.24 13.19
C SER A 203 25.12 -16.41 14.30
N SER A 204 25.27 -15.10 14.10
CA SER A 204 25.87 -14.18 15.07
C SER A 204 24.88 -13.60 16.09
N GLY A 205 23.57 -13.80 15.87
CA GLY A 205 22.49 -13.28 16.70
C GLY A 205 21.37 -12.63 15.88
N SER A 206 20.41 -12.04 16.58
CA SER A 206 19.24 -11.37 15.99
C SER A 206 19.30 -9.85 16.18
N THR A 207 18.80 -9.11 15.19
CA THR A 207 18.58 -7.67 15.24
C THR A 207 17.19 -7.34 14.69
N THR A 208 16.66 -6.15 14.97
CA THR A 208 15.28 -5.77 14.63
C THR A 208 15.19 -4.39 14.01
N ALA A 209 14.24 -4.21 13.10
CA ALA A 209 13.82 -2.92 12.55
C ALA A 209 12.29 -2.85 12.58
N THR A 210 11.74 -1.64 12.59
CA THR A 210 10.30 -1.42 12.44
C THR A 210 10.08 -0.64 11.14
N THR A 211 9.09 -1.04 10.35
CA THR A 211 8.78 -0.36 9.09
C THR A 211 8.34 1.08 9.34
N ASP A 212 8.76 1.99 8.47
CA ASP A 212 8.36 3.41 8.53
C ASP A 212 7.01 3.67 7.83
N ALA A 213 6.62 4.94 7.72
CA ALA A 213 5.36 5.35 7.09
C ALA A 213 5.19 4.93 5.61
N ASN A 214 6.28 4.59 4.91
CA ASN A 214 6.25 4.05 3.55
C ASN A 214 6.33 2.53 3.52
N GLY A 215 6.37 1.86 4.69
CA GLY A 215 6.55 0.42 4.80
C GLY A 215 8.01 -0.04 4.73
N ASP A 216 8.97 0.88 4.63
CA ASP A 216 10.38 0.55 4.34
C ASP A 216 11.12 0.07 5.60
N TYR A 217 12.02 -0.91 5.44
CA TYR A 217 12.97 -1.35 6.47
C TYR A 217 14.36 -1.67 5.89
N SER A 218 15.39 -1.64 6.74
CA SER A 218 16.76 -2.01 6.32
C SER A 218 17.62 -2.60 7.44
N PHE A 219 18.55 -3.47 7.05
CA PHE A 219 19.62 -4.03 7.88
C PHE A 219 20.93 -3.99 7.13
N THR A 220 22.00 -3.54 7.80
CA THR A 220 23.36 -3.51 7.25
C THR A 220 24.30 -4.34 8.11
N GLY A 221 25.41 -4.82 7.55
CA GLY A 221 26.42 -5.53 8.34
C GLY A 221 26.09 -6.99 8.59
N LEU A 222 25.17 -7.56 7.80
CA LEU A 222 24.76 -8.96 7.93
C LEU A 222 25.76 -9.88 7.23
N SER A 223 25.90 -11.11 7.73
CA SER A 223 26.80 -12.10 7.15
C SER A 223 26.21 -13.50 7.26
N GLY A 224 26.36 -14.30 6.22
CA GLY A 224 25.74 -15.62 6.12
C GLY A 224 24.24 -15.53 5.83
N GLU A 225 23.59 -16.69 5.80
CA GLU A 225 22.14 -16.78 5.60
C GLU A 225 21.37 -16.06 6.72
N VAL A 226 20.40 -15.24 6.33
CA VAL A 226 19.57 -14.44 7.24
C VAL A 226 18.15 -14.99 7.21
N ARG A 227 17.59 -15.26 8.39
CA ARG A 227 16.16 -15.51 8.57
C ARG A 227 15.46 -14.23 8.97
N LEU A 228 14.52 -13.77 8.14
CA LEU A 228 13.64 -12.63 8.42
C LEU A 228 12.31 -13.13 8.98
N GLU A 229 11.79 -12.43 9.98
CA GLU A 229 10.42 -12.61 10.50
C GLU A 229 9.70 -11.28 10.53
N PHE A 230 8.48 -11.25 9.97
CA PHE A 230 7.61 -10.08 9.94
C PHE A 230 6.47 -10.30 10.94
N ALA A 231 6.39 -9.45 11.96
CA ALA A 231 5.37 -9.51 13.00
C ALA A 231 4.57 -8.21 13.05
N LEU A 232 3.25 -8.35 12.96
CA LEU A 232 2.33 -7.23 13.17
C LEU A 232 2.42 -6.73 14.63
N PRO A 233 2.12 -5.43 14.88
CA PRO A 233 2.13 -4.84 16.21
C PRO A 233 1.33 -5.64 17.25
N ALA A 234 1.96 -5.89 18.40
CA ALA A 234 1.33 -6.66 19.48
C ALA A 234 0.19 -5.92 20.21
N ASP A 235 -0.03 -4.64 19.90
CA ASP A 235 -1.18 -3.88 20.38
C ASP A 235 -2.48 -4.20 19.62
N GLY A 236 -2.39 -5.01 18.57
CA GLY A 236 -3.51 -5.46 17.75
C GLY A 236 -3.99 -4.43 16.74
N SER A 237 -3.25 -3.32 16.56
CA SER A 237 -3.61 -2.25 15.62
C SER A 237 -3.75 -2.72 14.17
N LEU A 238 -3.07 -3.80 13.79
CA LEU A 238 -3.08 -4.36 12.44
C LEU A 238 -3.64 -5.80 12.37
N ASP A 239 -4.34 -6.29 13.40
CA ASP A 239 -4.85 -7.67 13.45
C ASP A 239 -5.87 -8.01 12.34
N TYR A 240 -6.34 -7.00 11.59
CA TYR A 240 -7.18 -7.16 10.40
C TYR A 240 -6.40 -7.57 9.14
N LEU A 241 -5.07 -7.51 9.18
CA LEU A 241 -4.19 -7.91 8.09
C LEU A 241 -3.75 -9.37 8.23
N GLU A 242 -3.72 -10.06 7.09
CA GLU A 242 -3.28 -11.44 6.96
C GLU A 242 -2.19 -11.54 5.88
N PRO A 243 -1.27 -12.52 5.92
CA PRO A 243 -0.29 -12.69 4.85
C PRO A 243 -0.98 -12.91 3.50
N SER A 244 -0.57 -12.15 2.48
CA SER A 244 -1.13 -12.32 1.15
C SER A 244 -0.76 -13.67 0.53
N VAL A 245 -1.61 -14.19 -0.35
CA VAL A 245 -1.41 -15.48 -1.04
C VAL A 245 -0.09 -15.51 -1.82
N ALA A 246 0.28 -14.41 -2.47
CA ALA A 246 1.54 -14.30 -3.23
C ALA A 246 2.53 -13.29 -2.62
N GLY A 247 2.18 -12.60 -1.53
CA GLY A 247 2.99 -11.56 -0.86
C GLY A 247 4.21 -12.06 -0.08
N ASN A 248 4.81 -13.18 -0.50
CA ASN A 248 5.83 -13.91 0.25
C ASN A 248 5.33 -14.35 1.65
N THR A 249 6.13 -15.20 2.30
CA THR A 249 5.83 -15.66 3.66
C THR A 249 6.28 -14.63 4.70
N THR A 250 5.62 -14.59 5.86
CA THR A 250 6.06 -13.79 7.03
C THR A 250 7.36 -14.29 7.65
N VAL A 251 7.92 -15.39 7.12
CA VAL A 251 9.26 -15.88 7.43
C VAL A 251 10.00 -16.07 6.12
N GLN A 252 11.13 -15.40 5.91
CA GLN A 252 11.91 -15.48 4.67
C GLN A 252 13.38 -15.82 4.98
N PHE A 253 14.06 -16.46 4.04
CA PHE A 253 15.49 -16.78 4.13
C PHE A 253 16.21 -16.13 2.96
N VAL A 254 17.21 -15.28 3.25
CA VAL A 254 17.92 -14.49 2.23
C VAL A 254 19.44 -14.54 2.44
N ASP A 255 20.18 -14.38 1.34
CA ASP A 255 21.63 -14.18 1.35
C ASP A 255 21.93 -12.69 1.14
N PRO A 256 22.48 -11.98 2.14
CA PRO A 256 22.70 -10.54 2.07
C PRO A 256 23.99 -10.16 1.32
N THR A 257 24.81 -11.13 0.87
CA THR A 257 26.20 -10.93 0.40
C THR A 257 26.34 -9.94 -0.78
N ASN A 258 25.27 -9.62 -1.50
CA ASN A 258 25.27 -8.61 -2.59
C ASN A 258 24.15 -7.56 -2.48
N GLY A 259 23.59 -7.37 -1.29
CA GLY A 259 22.37 -6.58 -1.13
C GLY A 259 21.15 -7.35 -1.65
N VAL A 260 20.11 -7.46 -0.84
CA VAL A 260 18.88 -8.16 -1.21
C VAL A 260 17.66 -7.34 -0.80
N ILE A 261 16.65 -7.35 -1.67
CA ILE A 261 15.32 -6.79 -1.38
C ILE A 261 14.42 -7.95 -0.98
N ALA A 262 13.76 -7.83 0.16
CA ALA A 262 12.90 -8.85 0.74
C ALA A 262 11.56 -8.22 1.17
N ASP A 263 10.63 -8.16 0.24
CA ASP A 263 9.32 -7.54 0.48
C ASP A 263 8.32 -8.52 1.11
N ALA A 264 7.34 -8.00 1.83
CA ALA A 264 6.24 -8.78 2.40
C ALA A 264 4.89 -8.08 2.15
N GLY A 265 3.99 -8.76 1.44
CA GLY A 265 2.64 -8.29 1.18
C GLY A 265 1.63 -8.85 2.19
N PHE A 266 0.82 -7.98 2.78
CA PHE A 266 -0.31 -8.36 3.62
C PHE A 266 -1.62 -7.91 2.97
N MET A 267 -2.66 -8.71 3.09
CA MET A 267 -3.99 -8.40 2.57
C MET A 267 -4.97 -8.15 3.71
N ASN A 268 -5.87 -7.18 3.54
CA ASN A 268 -7.06 -7.02 4.37
C ASN A 268 -8.20 -7.83 3.73
N GLY A 269 -8.73 -8.83 4.45
CA GLY A 269 -9.87 -9.61 3.98
C GLY A 269 -11.12 -8.77 3.66
N GLY A 270 -11.29 -7.63 4.34
CA GLY A 270 -12.34 -6.65 4.08
C GLY A 270 -12.24 -5.96 2.72
N ASN A 271 -11.04 -5.85 2.15
CA ASN A 271 -10.82 -5.25 0.82
C ASN A 271 -11.12 -6.22 -0.32
N TYR A 272 -11.38 -7.50 -0.02
CA TYR A 272 -11.74 -8.48 -1.03
C TYR A 272 -13.15 -8.20 -1.59
N CYS A 273 -13.21 -7.81 -2.86
CA CYS A 273 -14.46 -7.77 -3.61
C CYS A 273 -14.61 -9.03 -4.47
N GLN A 274 -15.66 -9.82 -4.21
CA GLN A 274 -16.07 -10.89 -5.13
C GLN A 274 -16.45 -10.32 -6.51
N ALA A 275 -16.33 -11.12 -7.58
CA ALA A 275 -16.54 -10.64 -8.95
C ALA A 275 -17.97 -10.15 -9.26
N ASN A 276 -18.96 -10.58 -8.47
CA ASN A 276 -20.37 -10.19 -8.62
C ASN A 276 -21.03 -10.07 -7.24
N PRO A 277 -20.74 -9.01 -6.48
CA PRO A 277 -21.26 -8.86 -5.14
C PRO A 277 -22.76 -8.58 -5.14
N ASP A 278 -23.44 -8.88 -4.05
CA ASP A 278 -24.78 -8.35 -3.81
C ASP A 278 -24.66 -6.85 -3.47
N VAL A 279 -25.37 -6.01 -4.22
CA VAL A 279 -25.57 -4.59 -3.90
C VAL A 279 -26.76 -4.50 -2.96
N VAL A 280 -26.57 -3.87 -1.79
CA VAL A 280 -27.61 -3.69 -0.78
C VAL A 280 -28.04 -2.22 -0.77
N VAL A 281 -29.35 -1.96 -0.86
CA VAL A 281 -29.88 -0.60 -0.99
C VAL A 281 -31.13 -0.41 -0.11
N ASN A 282 -31.20 0.73 0.56
CA ASN A 282 -32.39 1.18 1.28
C ASN A 282 -33.53 1.51 0.31
N HIS A 283 -34.76 1.24 0.74
CA HIS A 283 -35.98 1.55 0.00
C HIS A 283 -36.96 2.30 0.89
N TYR A 284 -37.32 3.50 0.47
CA TYR A 284 -38.19 4.37 1.22
C TYR A 284 -39.65 4.15 0.86
N ILE A 285 -40.41 3.60 1.81
CA ILE A 285 -41.83 3.30 1.62
C ILE A 285 -42.68 4.32 2.37
N ASN A 286 -43.51 5.04 1.62
CA ASN A 286 -44.48 6.00 2.14
C ASN A 286 -45.32 5.43 3.31
N GLY A 287 -45.78 6.27 4.24
CA GLY A 287 -46.64 5.95 5.39
C GLY A 287 -45.91 5.47 6.65
N ALA A 288 -46.68 5.00 7.64
CA ALA A 288 -46.19 4.52 8.93
C ALA A 288 -45.47 3.16 8.83
N ALA A 289 -44.49 2.90 9.70
CA ALA A 289 -43.71 1.68 9.67
C ALA A 289 -44.52 0.41 9.98
N ASN A 290 -45.59 0.54 10.77
CA ASN A 290 -46.47 -0.57 11.19
C ASN A 290 -47.56 -0.94 10.16
N SER A 291 -47.50 -0.44 8.92
CA SER A 291 -48.49 -0.81 7.89
C SER A 291 -48.43 -2.32 7.60
N THR A 292 -49.58 -2.97 7.45
CA THR A 292 -49.72 -4.44 7.28
C THR A 292 -49.20 -4.99 5.94
N ALA A 293 -48.73 -4.14 5.02
CA ALA A 293 -48.09 -4.57 3.78
C ALA A 293 -46.60 -4.87 4.05
N PRO A 294 -46.09 -6.09 3.82
CA PRO A 294 -44.67 -6.39 3.89
C PRO A 294 -43.98 -5.77 2.66
N VAL A 295 -43.72 -4.47 2.73
CA VAL A 295 -42.96 -3.75 1.70
C VAL A 295 -41.50 -3.74 2.12
N GLU A 296 -40.61 -4.11 1.22
CA GLU A 296 -39.17 -4.13 1.45
C GLU A 296 -38.64 -2.73 1.71
N ALA A 297 -37.92 -2.57 2.83
CA ALA A 297 -37.21 -1.34 3.19
C ALA A 297 -35.69 -1.48 3.02
N LEU A 298 -35.19 -2.72 2.98
CA LEU A 298 -33.83 -3.05 2.57
C LEU A 298 -33.92 -4.22 1.60
N PHE A 299 -33.26 -4.11 0.46
CA PHE A 299 -33.19 -5.20 -0.51
C PHE A 299 -31.79 -5.32 -1.08
N ARG A 300 -31.50 -6.48 -1.64
CA ARG A 300 -30.25 -6.78 -2.32
C ARG A 300 -30.47 -7.36 -3.71
N PHE A 301 -29.50 -7.19 -4.57
CA PHE A 301 -29.47 -7.78 -5.92
C PHE A 301 -28.02 -7.91 -6.41
N PRO A 302 -27.69 -8.85 -7.30
CA PRO A 302 -26.32 -8.99 -7.81
C PRO A 302 -25.87 -7.74 -8.58
N TYR A 303 -24.61 -7.34 -8.43
CA TYR A 303 -24.01 -6.18 -9.11
C TYR A 303 -24.16 -6.23 -10.64
N THR A 304 -24.04 -7.41 -11.23
CA THR A 304 -24.23 -7.63 -12.68
C THR A 304 -25.69 -7.63 -13.13
N ALA A 305 -26.65 -7.52 -12.20
CA ALA A 305 -28.06 -7.48 -12.54
C ALA A 305 -28.39 -6.19 -13.31
N SER A 306 -29.14 -6.35 -14.41
CA SER A 306 -29.63 -5.23 -15.21
C SER A 306 -31.05 -5.51 -15.73
N GLY A 307 -31.79 -4.45 -16.04
CA GLY A 307 -33.17 -4.52 -16.54
C GLY A 307 -34.24 -4.46 -15.44
N GLN A 308 -35.49 -4.80 -15.79
CA GLN A 308 -36.66 -4.69 -14.91
C GLN A 308 -37.05 -6.03 -14.24
N ASN A 309 -36.11 -6.97 -14.11
CA ASN A 309 -36.43 -8.30 -13.60
C ASN A 309 -36.57 -8.33 -12.08
N ALA A 310 -37.80 -8.27 -11.59
CA ALA A 310 -38.12 -8.32 -10.15
C ALA A 310 -37.62 -9.60 -9.45
N GLY A 311 -37.37 -10.69 -10.17
CA GLY A 311 -36.92 -11.96 -9.58
C GLY A 311 -35.48 -11.95 -9.04
N LEU A 312 -34.67 -10.94 -9.40
CA LEU A 312 -33.31 -10.76 -8.88
C LEU A 312 -33.29 -9.93 -7.58
N LYS A 313 -34.37 -9.22 -7.28
CA LYS A 313 -34.52 -8.41 -6.07
C LYS A 313 -34.89 -9.31 -4.89
N GLN A 314 -34.04 -9.33 -3.86
CA GLN A 314 -34.29 -10.09 -2.64
C GLN A 314 -34.49 -9.14 -1.46
N THR A 315 -35.61 -9.29 -0.75
CA THR A 315 -35.90 -8.49 0.45
C THR A 315 -35.02 -8.93 1.61
N ALA A 316 -34.17 -8.02 2.10
CA ALA A 316 -33.31 -8.23 3.26
C ALA A 316 -34.02 -7.80 4.56
N ALA A 317 -34.77 -6.70 4.53
CA ALA A 317 -35.60 -6.28 5.66
C ALA A 317 -36.87 -5.54 5.19
N THR A 318 -37.91 -5.65 6.00
CA THR A 318 -39.20 -5.01 5.75
C THR A 318 -39.29 -3.65 6.43
N LYS A 319 -40.22 -2.82 5.95
CA LYS A 319 -40.54 -1.54 6.56
C LYS A 319 -40.90 -1.64 8.05
N ALA A 320 -41.62 -2.67 8.46
CA ALA A 320 -41.98 -2.87 9.86
C ALA A 320 -40.77 -3.19 10.76
N GLN A 321 -39.71 -3.74 10.17
CA GLN A 321 -38.48 -4.10 10.88
C GLN A 321 -37.56 -2.90 11.09
N ILE A 322 -37.36 -2.05 10.06
CA ILE A 322 -36.32 -1.01 10.08
C ILE A 322 -36.83 0.42 9.78
N GLY A 323 -38.00 0.57 9.15
CA GLY A 323 -38.56 1.87 8.78
C GLY A 323 -37.68 2.66 7.80
N ALA A 324 -37.56 3.97 8.02
CA ALA A 324 -36.71 4.87 7.25
C ALA A 324 -35.24 4.79 7.69
N THR A 325 -34.37 4.26 6.83
CA THR A 325 -32.92 4.14 7.07
C THR A 325 -32.08 4.78 5.97
N TRP A 326 -30.88 5.29 6.28
CA TRP A 326 -29.90 5.77 5.29
C TRP A 326 -28.52 5.12 5.45
N GLY A 327 -27.77 5.40 6.51
CA GLY A 327 -26.41 4.88 6.67
C GLY A 327 -26.40 3.36 6.60
N ILE A 328 -25.46 2.79 5.83
CA ILE A 328 -25.30 1.34 5.63
C ILE A 328 -23.85 1.00 5.95
N ALA A 329 -23.63 0.10 6.92
CA ALA A 329 -22.32 -0.50 7.16
C ALA A 329 -22.42 -2.03 7.09
N HIS A 330 -21.42 -2.70 6.53
CA HIS A 330 -21.43 -4.15 6.34
C HIS A 330 -20.28 -4.81 7.10
N SER A 331 -20.60 -5.80 7.94
CA SER A 331 -19.63 -6.70 8.57
C SER A 331 -19.62 -8.02 7.80
N ALA A 332 -18.51 -8.30 7.11
CA ALA A 332 -18.32 -9.53 6.36
C ALA A 332 -18.17 -10.73 7.30
N GLN A 333 -17.46 -10.58 8.42
CA GLN A 333 -17.28 -11.65 9.41
C GLN A 333 -18.62 -12.11 9.99
N ARG A 334 -19.55 -11.18 10.21
CA ARG A 334 -20.89 -11.46 10.76
C ARG A 334 -21.95 -11.68 9.67
N ASN A 335 -21.60 -11.51 8.39
CA ASN A 335 -22.55 -11.51 7.27
C ASN A 335 -23.77 -10.61 7.54
N THR A 336 -23.53 -9.42 8.10
CA THR A 336 -24.56 -8.55 8.67
C THR A 336 -24.43 -7.13 8.12
N VAL A 337 -25.57 -6.56 7.72
CA VAL A 337 -25.71 -5.15 7.35
C VAL A 337 -26.36 -4.38 8.49
N TYR A 338 -25.69 -3.35 8.96
CA TYR A 338 -26.21 -2.36 9.90
C TYR A 338 -26.83 -1.20 9.12
N THR A 339 -28.01 -0.75 9.54
CA THR A 339 -28.70 0.40 8.95
C THR A 339 -29.08 1.43 10.00
N ALA A 340 -28.86 2.71 9.71
CA ALA A 340 -29.11 3.83 10.61
C ALA A 340 -30.45 4.51 10.28
N ALA A 341 -31.28 4.76 11.29
CA ALA A 341 -32.55 5.47 11.15
C ALA A 341 -32.33 6.91 10.65
N PHE A 342 -33.04 7.31 9.59
CA PHE A 342 -32.88 8.61 8.96
C PHE A 342 -34.22 9.33 8.80
N THR A 343 -34.25 10.63 9.10
CA THR A 343 -35.46 11.43 8.92
C THR A 343 -35.73 11.66 7.43
N ARG A 344 -36.71 10.94 6.91
CA ARG A 344 -37.33 11.21 5.61
C ARG A 344 -38.81 11.51 5.81
N ARG A 345 -39.27 12.64 5.24
CA ARG A 345 -40.69 12.99 5.29
C ARG A 345 -41.51 11.92 4.58
N HIS A 346 -42.70 11.67 5.12
CA HIS A 346 -43.67 10.66 4.67
C HIS A 346 -43.26 9.21 4.94
N VAL A 347 -42.14 8.94 5.62
CA VAL A 347 -41.67 7.57 5.91
C VAL A 347 -41.46 7.40 7.41
N GLY A 348 -42.16 6.45 8.02
CA GLY A 348 -42.08 6.19 9.45
C GLY A 348 -40.77 5.51 9.88
N PHE A 349 -40.31 5.83 11.08
CA PHE A 349 -39.19 5.11 11.72
C PHE A 349 -39.58 3.70 12.12
N GLY A 350 -38.59 2.79 12.17
CA GLY A 350 -38.78 1.45 12.70
C GLY A 350 -38.97 1.45 14.23
N PRO A 351 -39.00 0.27 14.86
CA PRO A 351 -39.33 0.10 16.28
C PRO A 351 -38.45 0.91 17.25
N SER A 352 -37.18 1.14 16.90
CA SER A 352 -36.20 1.91 17.69
C SER A 352 -36.24 3.43 17.50
N GLY A 353 -37.17 3.97 16.71
CA GLY A 353 -37.34 5.43 16.54
C GLY A 353 -36.17 6.13 15.83
N GLU A 354 -36.00 7.43 16.08
CA GLU A 354 -35.00 8.31 15.45
C GLU A 354 -33.55 7.83 15.66
N GLY A 355 -33.26 7.21 16.80
CA GLY A 355 -31.92 6.72 17.14
C GLY A 355 -31.66 5.28 16.73
N GLY A 356 -32.56 4.64 16.00
CA GLY A 356 -32.47 3.22 15.70
C GLY A 356 -31.28 2.85 14.83
N ILE A 357 -30.48 1.89 15.28
CA ILE A 357 -29.63 1.08 14.39
C ILE A 357 -30.23 -0.32 14.32
N TYR A 358 -30.32 -0.87 13.13
CA TYR A 358 -30.87 -2.20 12.88
C TYR A 358 -29.84 -3.10 12.22
N ALA A 359 -29.76 -4.36 12.64
CA ALA A 359 -28.91 -5.38 12.06
C ALA A 359 -29.73 -6.31 11.17
N THR A 360 -29.23 -6.62 9.97
CA THR A 360 -29.85 -7.54 9.01
C THR A 360 -28.82 -8.56 8.54
N VAL A 361 -29.02 -9.83 8.87
CA VAL A 361 -28.14 -10.93 8.44
C VAL A 361 -28.49 -11.33 7.01
N LEU A 362 -27.52 -11.37 6.09
CA LEU A 362 -27.76 -11.60 4.66
C LEU A 362 -27.90 -13.10 4.29
N ASN A 363 -28.86 -13.81 4.89
CA ASN A 363 -29.08 -15.26 4.73
C ASN A 363 -30.27 -15.64 3.82
N GLY A 364 -30.79 -14.71 3.02
CA GLY A 364 -31.90 -14.95 2.09
C GLY A 364 -33.30 -14.94 2.70
N SER A 365 -33.42 -14.69 4.02
CA SER A 365 -34.70 -14.42 4.70
C SER A 365 -34.72 -12.99 5.25
N SER A 366 -35.88 -12.33 5.20
CA SER A 366 -36.00 -10.96 5.72
C SER A 366 -35.95 -10.93 7.25
N ASN A 367 -34.92 -10.32 7.84
CA ASN A 367 -34.62 -10.51 9.27
C ASN A 367 -34.09 -9.27 10.00
N GLY A 368 -34.34 -8.07 9.49
CA GLY A 368 -33.94 -6.83 10.19
C GLY A 368 -34.43 -6.80 11.64
N THR A 369 -33.52 -6.64 12.59
CA THR A 369 -33.81 -6.54 14.02
C THR A 369 -33.20 -5.26 14.61
N PRO A 370 -33.83 -4.67 15.64
CA PRO A 370 -33.18 -3.65 16.46
C PRO A 370 -31.83 -4.14 16.97
N PHE A 371 -30.76 -3.39 16.68
CA PHE A 371 -29.42 -3.62 17.23
C PHE A 371 -29.22 -2.76 18.47
N MET A 372 -29.39 -1.44 18.34
CA MET A 372 -29.32 -0.51 19.47
C MET A 372 -30.13 0.77 19.19
N THR A 373 -30.19 1.66 20.18
CA THR A 373 -30.79 2.99 20.04
C THR A 373 -29.81 4.05 20.54
N ILE A 374 -29.38 4.93 19.63
CA ILE A 374 -28.55 6.09 19.95
C ILE A 374 -29.40 7.15 20.67
N PRO A 375 -29.00 7.60 21.86
CA PRO A 375 -29.75 8.63 22.58
C PRO A 375 -29.63 9.99 21.90
N ASN A 376 -30.59 10.88 22.18
CA ASN A 376 -30.56 12.28 21.71
C ASN A 376 -30.46 12.44 20.18
N ALA A 377 -30.96 11.50 19.38
CA ALA A 377 -30.99 11.57 17.92
C ALA A 377 -32.02 12.59 17.37
N GLY A 378 -32.39 13.61 18.15
CA GLY A 378 -33.43 14.57 17.79
C GLY A 378 -34.85 14.01 17.99
N SER A 379 -35.84 14.77 17.54
CA SER A 379 -37.25 14.40 17.68
C SER A 379 -38.04 14.93 16.48
N VAL A 380 -38.87 14.05 15.93
CA VAL A 380 -39.83 14.39 14.87
C VAL A 380 -41.23 14.00 15.35
N THR A 381 -42.04 15.01 15.65
CA THR A 381 -43.34 14.85 16.30
C THR A 381 -44.50 15.00 15.31
N GLY A 382 -45.69 14.49 15.67
CA GLY A 382 -46.90 14.71 14.85
C GLY A 382 -46.76 14.25 13.39
N ARG A 383 -46.19 13.06 13.18
CA ARG A 383 -45.81 12.57 11.84
C ARG A 383 -47.01 12.38 10.88
N ASP A 384 -48.24 12.27 11.37
CA ASP A 384 -49.47 12.12 10.56
C ASP A 384 -49.34 11.12 9.40
N LEU A 385 -48.77 9.94 9.69
CA LEU A 385 -48.50 8.88 8.73
C LEU A 385 -49.59 7.80 8.77
N ASN A 386 -50.18 7.52 7.62
CA ASN A 386 -51.16 6.48 7.37
C ASN A 386 -50.52 5.33 6.58
N GLY A 387 -51.26 4.69 5.68
CA GLY A 387 -50.79 3.59 4.84
C GLY A 387 -49.84 4.03 3.73
N PRO A 388 -49.22 3.06 3.05
CA PRO A 388 -48.23 3.32 2.00
C PRO A 388 -48.79 3.93 0.71
N PHE A 389 -50.09 3.87 0.51
CA PHE A 389 -50.77 4.44 -0.65
C PHE A 389 -51.55 5.72 -0.32
N ASP A 390 -51.53 6.15 0.94
CA ASP A 390 -52.23 7.36 1.39
C ASP A 390 -51.33 8.58 1.20
N GLN A 391 -51.93 9.76 1.02
CA GLN A 391 -51.19 11.00 1.16
C GLN A 391 -50.95 11.29 2.65
N ASN A 392 -49.69 11.52 3.00
CA ASN A 392 -49.26 11.80 4.36
C ASN A 392 -48.91 13.28 4.52
N LEU A 393 -49.20 13.85 5.70
CA LEU A 393 -48.92 15.26 5.98
C LEU A 393 -47.50 15.45 6.52
N ASP A 394 -47.14 14.78 7.61
CA ASP A 394 -45.77 14.77 8.14
C ASP A 394 -45.05 16.14 8.14
N ALA A 395 -45.72 17.18 8.65
CA ALA A 395 -45.28 18.56 8.47
C ALA A 395 -44.00 18.89 9.28
N ASP A 396 -43.87 18.37 10.50
CA ASP A 396 -42.70 18.62 11.36
C ASP A 396 -41.41 18.06 10.74
N ALA A 397 -41.48 16.92 10.05
CA ALA A 397 -40.32 16.30 9.42
C ALA A 397 -39.62 17.21 8.40
N PHE A 398 -40.33 18.15 7.76
CA PHE A 398 -39.79 19.03 6.74
C PHE A 398 -38.51 19.77 7.18
N GLY A 399 -38.55 20.43 8.34
CA GLY A 399 -37.39 21.14 8.88
C GLY A 399 -36.37 20.23 9.55
N LYS A 400 -36.70 18.95 9.78
CA LYS A 400 -35.91 17.99 10.55
C LYS A 400 -35.04 17.09 9.70
N VAL A 401 -35.32 16.98 8.39
CA VAL A 401 -34.43 16.29 7.44
C VAL A 401 -33.01 16.83 7.56
N GLY A 402 -32.04 15.94 7.76
CA GLY A 402 -30.62 16.30 7.95
C GLY A 402 -30.30 16.91 9.34
N LYS A 403 -31.23 16.85 10.30
CA LYS A 403 -31.08 17.42 11.67
C LYS A 403 -31.57 16.50 12.79
N ALA A 404 -32.49 15.59 12.50
CA ALA A 404 -32.93 14.53 13.39
C ALA A 404 -32.71 13.17 12.72
N GLY A 405 -32.56 12.14 13.52
CA GLY A 405 -32.09 10.83 13.10
C GLY A 405 -30.57 10.75 13.06
N LEU A 406 -30.11 9.69 12.41
CA LEU A 406 -28.72 9.38 12.14
C LEU A 406 -28.40 9.65 10.68
N GLY A 407 -27.13 9.97 10.42
CA GLY A 407 -26.59 10.18 9.09
C GLY A 407 -26.02 8.88 8.55
N ASP A 408 -24.80 8.98 8.07
CA ASP A 408 -24.06 7.84 7.58
C ASP A 408 -23.49 6.98 8.70
N MET A 409 -23.07 5.76 8.35
CA MET A 409 -22.38 4.83 9.23
C MET A 409 -21.26 4.12 8.50
N ASP A 410 -20.17 3.84 9.21
CA ASP A 410 -19.10 3.00 8.70
C ASP A 410 -18.50 2.11 9.79
N ILE A 411 -17.73 1.10 9.40
CA ILE A 411 -17.16 0.07 10.25
C ILE A 411 -15.63 0.09 10.15
N SER A 412 -14.93 -0.15 11.25
CA SER A 412 -13.47 -0.34 11.23
C SER A 412 -13.08 -1.59 10.46
N ASP A 413 -11.85 -1.60 9.92
CA ASP A 413 -11.31 -2.74 9.16
C ASP A 413 -11.26 -4.05 9.98
N ASP A 414 -11.07 -3.96 11.30
CA ASP A 414 -11.12 -5.11 12.20
C ASP A 414 -12.55 -5.59 12.54
N GLU A 415 -13.57 -4.92 12.01
CA GLU A 415 -14.99 -5.12 12.24
C GLU A 415 -15.41 -5.15 13.72
N LYS A 416 -14.69 -4.45 14.61
CA LYS A 416 -15.06 -4.33 16.03
C LYS A 416 -15.79 -3.05 16.36
N THR A 417 -15.56 -1.99 15.59
CA THR A 417 -16.09 -0.66 15.86
C THR A 417 -17.03 -0.21 14.74
N LEU A 418 -18.24 0.18 15.10
CA LEU A 418 -19.19 0.87 14.22
C LEU A 418 -19.17 2.36 14.56
N TYR A 419 -19.16 3.21 13.55
CA TYR A 419 -19.26 4.66 13.67
C TYR A 419 -20.61 5.10 13.11
N ALA A 420 -21.32 5.98 13.81
CA ALA A 420 -22.58 6.52 13.35
C ALA A 420 -22.67 8.02 13.56
N MET A 421 -23.08 8.76 12.53
CA MET A 421 -23.27 10.21 12.65
C MET A 421 -24.59 10.52 13.34
N ASN A 422 -24.56 11.18 14.49
CA ASN A 422 -25.75 11.71 15.14
C ASN A 422 -26.04 13.14 14.65
N LEU A 423 -27.07 13.30 13.81
CA LEU A 423 -27.35 14.56 13.13
C LEU A 423 -27.83 15.67 14.08
N ASN A 424 -28.37 15.30 15.24
CA ASN A 424 -28.89 16.24 16.22
C ASN A 424 -27.77 16.77 17.13
N THR A 425 -26.89 15.89 17.63
CA THR A 425 -25.75 16.29 18.48
C THR A 425 -24.54 16.75 17.66
N ARG A 426 -24.50 16.43 16.36
CA ARG A 426 -23.37 16.70 15.44
C ARG A 426 -22.09 16.02 15.91
N ALA A 427 -22.24 14.78 16.36
CA ALA A 427 -21.16 13.95 16.87
C ALA A 427 -21.13 12.60 16.17
N VAL A 428 -19.94 12.03 16.07
CA VAL A 428 -19.74 10.63 15.71
C VAL A 428 -19.88 9.81 16.98
N GLU A 429 -20.83 8.88 16.98
CA GLU A 429 -20.98 7.89 18.03
C GLU A 429 -20.09 6.70 17.70
N VAL A 430 -19.14 6.39 18.58
CA VAL A 430 -18.21 5.25 18.44
C VAL A 430 -18.80 4.08 19.22
N ILE A 431 -19.06 2.98 18.52
CA ILE A 431 -19.86 1.86 19.03
C ILE A 431 -19.02 0.59 18.99
N ASP A 432 -18.89 -0.07 20.14
CA ASP A 432 -18.41 -1.45 20.21
C ASP A 432 -19.53 -2.38 19.72
N ILE A 433 -19.26 -3.10 18.63
CA ILE A 433 -20.27 -3.94 17.96
C ILE A 433 -20.66 -5.14 18.82
N ASP A 434 -19.70 -5.78 19.49
CA ASP A 434 -19.94 -7.00 20.26
C ASP A 434 -20.64 -6.69 21.60
N ALA A 435 -20.28 -5.57 22.22
CA ALA A 435 -20.95 -5.06 23.42
C ALA A 435 -22.27 -4.34 23.12
N ALA A 436 -22.55 -4.00 21.85
CA ALA A 436 -23.68 -3.19 21.41
C ALA A 436 -23.83 -1.89 22.23
N SER A 437 -22.71 -1.20 22.45
CA SER A 437 -22.66 -0.04 23.36
C SER A 437 -21.81 1.10 22.80
N ILE A 438 -22.22 2.34 23.09
CA ILE A 438 -21.45 3.54 22.73
C ILE A 438 -20.28 3.66 23.70
N THR A 439 -19.06 3.61 23.17
CA THR A 439 -17.82 3.76 23.96
C THR A 439 -17.48 5.24 24.16
N THR A 440 -17.69 6.06 23.12
CA THR A 440 -17.49 7.51 23.18
C THR A 440 -18.35 8.24 22.13
N SER A 441 -18.54 9.53 22.35
CA SER A 441 -19.25 10.45 21.44
C SER A 441 -18.31 11.61 21.11
N VAL A 442 -17.94 11.76 19.85
CA VAL A 442 -16.91 12.70 19.40
C VAL A 442 -17.55 13.82 18.58
N ALA A 443 -17.52 15.04 19.10
CA ALA A 443 -18.08 16.20 18.39
C ALA A 443 -17.31 16.49 17.09
N VAL A 444 -18.03 16.62 15.97
CA VAL A 444 -17.42 17.00 14.70
C VAL A 444 -16.99 18.48 14.76
N PRO A 445 -15.77 18.83 14.32
CA PRO A 445 -15.28 20.21 14.35
C PRO A 445 -16.21 21.18 13.61
N ASN A 446 -16.36 22.39 14.19
CA ASN A 446 -17.11 23.47 13.55
C ASN A 446 -16.16 24.27 12.64
N PRO A 447 -16.37 24.28 11.30
CA PRO A 447 -15.53 25.02 10.36
C PRO A 447 -15.73 26.55 10.41
N SER A 448 -16.58 27.05 11.31
CA SER A 448 -16.98 28.47 11.39
C SER A 448 -17.77 28.95 10.16
N CYS A 449 -18.83 28.22 9.81
CA CYS A 449 -19.68 28.52 8.65
C CYS A 449 -20.13 29.98 8.58
N SER A 450 -19.94 30.59 7.42
CA SER A 450 -20.49 31.91 7.10
C SER A 450 -22.01 31.80 6.92
N GLY A 451 -22.76 32.68 7.56
CA GLY A 451 -24.19 32.82 7.26
C GLY A 451 -25.06 31.58 7.53
N GLY A 452 -24.63 30.63 8.35
CA GLY A 452 -25.35 29.38 8.53
C GLY A 452 -24.82 28.50 9.65
N SER A 453 -25.17 27.22 9.60
CA SER A 453 -24.71 26.16 10.51
C SER A 453 -24.05 25.03 9.73
N TYR A 454 -23.10 24.37 10.37
CA TYR A 454 -22.52 23.13 9.84
C TYR A 454 -23.46 21.94 10.06
N ARG A 455 -23.49 21.03 9.08
CA ARG A 455 -24.36 19.85 8.99
C ARG A 455 -23.53 18.63 8.63
N PRO A 456 -23.01 17.88 9.62
CA PRO A 456 -22.28 16.66 9.35
C PRO A 456 -23.22 15.52 8.99
N PHE A 457 -22.77 14.62 8.11
CA PHE A 457 -23.58 13.50 7.67
C PHE A 457 -22.71 12.30 7.29
N ALA A 458 -21.85 12.43 6.27
CA ALA A 458 -21.04 11.33 5.72
C ALA A 458 -19.96 10.84 6.68
N LEU A 459 -19.68 9.54 6.62
CA LEU A 459 -18.59 8.88 7.33
C LEU A 459 -17.87 7.92 6.39
N LYS A 460 -16.54 7.86 6.49
CA LYS A 460 -15.76 6.82 5.82
C LYS A 460 -14.62 6.35 6.70
N TYR A 461 -14.55 5.08 7.03
CA TYR A 461 -13.35 4.46 7.59
C TYR A 461 -12.45 4.03 6.43
N HIS A 462 -11.20 4.44 6.45
CA HIS A 462 -10.23 4.15 5.40
C HIS A 462 -8.80 4.28 5.93
N TYR A 463 -8.01 3.20 5.82
CA TYR A 463 -6.61 3.11 6.30
C TYR A 463 -6.40 3.66 7.71
N ASP A 464 -7.05 3.04 8.70
CA ASP A 464 -6.95 3.39 10.12
C ASP A 464 -7.37 4.83 10.47
N LYS A 465 -8.06 5.51 9.56
CA LYS A 465 -8.63 6.85 9.76
C LYS A 465 -10.13 6.83 9.55
N LEU A 466 -10.81 7.69 10.29
CA LEU A 466 -12.22 7.98 10.04
C LEU A 466 -12.35 9.39 9.45
N TYR A 467 -13.01 9.51 8.32
CA TYR A 467 -13.32 10.76 7.65
C TYR A 467 -14.76 11.13 7.93
N ALA A 468 -15.01 12.38 8.35
CA ALA A 468 -16.34 12.93 8.58
C ALA A 468 -16.61 14.08 7.62
N GLY A 469 -17.64 13.91 6.78
CA GLY A 469 -18.08 14.89 5.81
C GLY A 469 -19.22 15.78 6.34
N LEU A 470 -19.15 17.07 6.01
CA LEU A 470 -20.17 18.05 6.40
C LEU A 470 -20.33 19.18 5.39
N VAL A 471 -21.47 19.88 5.47
CA VAL A 471 -21.71 21.12 4.70
C VAL A 471 -22.00 22.32 5.61
N CYS A 472 -21.63 23.51 5.18
CA CYS A 472 -22.17 24.77 5.68
C CYS A 472 -23.46 25.10 4.95
N ASP A 473 -24.54 25.29 5.71
CA ASP A 473 -25.89 25.29 5.14
C ASP A 473 -26.40 26.65 4.64
N ALA A 474 -25.62 27.74 4.84
CA ALA A 474 -25.97 29.12 4.49
C ALA A 474 -27.40 29.58 4.92
N SER A 475 -28.01 28.89 5.89
CA SER A 475 -29.44 29.01 6.20
C SER A 475 -29.85 30.38 6.74
N SER A 476 -28.91 31.18 7.24
CA SER A 476 -29.15 32.52 7.78
C SER A 476 -28.87 33.63 6.76
N SER A 477 -27.81 33.53 5.95
CA SER A 477 -27.46 34.54 4.96
C SER A 477 -28.28 34.43 3.69
N LYS A 478 -28.79 33.22 3.38
CA LYS A 478 -29.48 32.92 2.12
C LYS A 478 -28.62 33.19 0.88
N ASN A 479 -27.30 33.18 1.04
CA ASN A 479 -26.34 33.40 -0.04
C ASN A 479 -25.69 32.08 -0.46
N ARG A 480 -25.75 31.74 -1.75
CA ARG A 480 -25.14 30.51 -2.30
C ARG A 480 -23.63 30.48 -2.14
N ALA A 481 -22.97 31.64 -2.15
CA ALA A 481 -21.52 31.73 -1.97
C ALA A 481 -21.05 31.38 -0.55
N ASP A 482 -21.97 31.21 0.40
CA ASP A 482 -21.66 30.78 1.77
C ASP A 482 -21.88 29.26 1.97
N LEU A 483 -22.17 28.53 0.87
CA LEU A 483 -22.26 27.07 0.87
C LEU A 483 -20.88 26.48 0.63
N ASP A 484 -20.43 25.65 1.57
CA ASP A 484 -19.15 24.97 1.53
C ASP A 484 -19.32 23.52 2.00
N ALA A 485 -18.43 22.63 1.55
CA ALA A 485 -18.27 21.28 2.08
C ALA A 485 -16.87 21.12 2.69
N PHE A 486 -16.79 20.31 3.75
CA PHE A 486 -15.56 20.00 4.45
C PHE A 486 -15.48 18.51 4.74
N VAL A 487 -14.26 17.99 4.74
CA VAL A 487 -13.95 16.66 5.27
C VAL A 487 -12.90 16.79 6.35
N TYR A 488 -13.20 16.26 7.52
CA TYR A 488 -12.29 16.18 8.66
C TYR A 488 -11.82 14.75 8.85
N GLU A 489 -10.53 14.58 9.14
CA GLU A 489 -9.94 13.30 9.50
C GLU A 489 -9.90 13.16 11.03
N MET A 490 -10.27 11.99 11.54
CA MET A 490 -10.16 11.58 12.93
C MET A 490 -9.19 10.42 13.04
N ASP A 491 -8.35 10.46 14.08
CA ASP A 491 -7.58 9.32 14.53
C ASP A 491 -8.42 8.46 15.50
N PRO A 492 -8.84 7.25 15.11
CA PRO A 492 -9.66 6.38 15.94
C PRO A 492 -8.95 5.92 17.23
N ALA A 493 -7.62 5.85 17.23
CA ALA A 493 -6.85 5.43 18.41
C ALA A 493 -6.96 6.44 19.55
N THR A 494 -7.03 7.74 19.22
CA THR A 494 -7.15 8.83 20.20
C THR A 494 -8.55 9.43 20.28
N ASN A 495 -9.43 9.11 19.32
CA ASN A 495 -10.75 9.72 19.13
C ASN A 495 -10.67 11.26 19.00
N LEU A 496 -9.63 11.75 18.32
CA LEU A 496 -9.42 13.18 18.08
C LEU A 496 -9.46 13.49 16.59
N PHE A 497 -10.27 14.49 16.24
CA PHE A 497 -10.24 15.09 14.91
C PHE A 497 -9.01 15.98 14.74
N ASN A 498 -8.39 15.93 13.55
CA ASN A 498 -7.50 16.97 13.10
C ASN A 498 -8.27 18.31 13.07
N PRO A 499 -7.79 19.38 13.72
CA PRO A 499 -8.49 20.65 13.72
C PRO A 499 -8.56 21.32 12.33
N THR A 500 -7.71 20.89 11.39
CA THR A 500 -7.70 21.38 10.00
C THR A 500 -8.39 20.34 9.11
N PRO A 501 -9.36 20.73 8.28
CA PRO A 501 -10.00 19.80 7.34
C PRO A 501 -8.99 19.35 6.28
N VAL A 502 -9.08 18.08 5.87
CA VAL A 502 -8.27 17.52 4.77
C VAL A 502 -8.78 17.96 3.41
N LEU A 503 -10.05 18.37 3.32
CA LEU A 503 -10.68 18.91 2.12
C LEU A 503 -11.61 20.08 2.46
N THR A 504 -11.59 21.11 1.61
CA THR A 504 -12.56 22.22 1.61
C THR A 504 -12.98 22.50 0.17
N LEU A 505 -14.29 22.60 -0.06
CA LEU A 505 -14.87 22.78 -1.39
C LEU A 505 -16.03 23.78 -1.33
N GLY A 506 -15.96 24.84 -2.13
CA GLY A 506 -17.11 25.74 -2.34
C GLY A 506 -18.20 25.05 -3.17
N LEU A 507 -19.47 25.25 -2.79
CA LEU A 507 -20.63 24.61 -3.42
C LEU A 507 -21.46 25.57 -4.29
N ASP A 508 -20.90 26.72 -4.69
CA ASP A 508 -21.56 27.72 -5.53
C ASP A 508 -21.40 27.47 -7.05
N TYR A 509 -20.80 26.32 -7.42
CA TYR A 509 -20.61 25.90 -8.80
C TYR A 509 -21.93 25.53 -9.51
N VAL A 510 -21.85 25.46 -10.85
CA VAL A 510 -22.97 25.08 -11.70
C VAL A 510 -22.87 23.60 -12.06
N ARG A 511 -23.91 22.84 -11.72
CA ARG A 511 -24.06 21.40 -12.03
C ARG A 511 -24.58 21.17 -13.44
N ASN A 512 -24.58 19.91 -13.86
CA ASN A 512 -25.13 19.48 -15.14
C ASN A 512 -26.65 19.71 -15.25
N ASP A 513 -27.13 19.85 -16.48
CA ASP A 513 -28.55 20.05 -16.78
C ASP A 513 -29.38 18.86 -16.33
N TRP A 514 -30.43 19.12 -15.56
CA TRP A 514 -31.20 18.07 -14.89
C TRP A 514 -32.73 18.20 -15.06
N VAL A 515 -33.23 19.02 -15.99
CA VAL A 515 -34.69 19.20 -16.18
C VAL A 515 -35.25 18.49 -17.40
N TRP A 516 -36.37 17.80 -17.16
CA TRP A 516 -37.25 17.16 -18.14
C TRP A 516 -38.23 18.20 -18.75
N GLY A 517 -37.98 18.63 -19.99
CA GLY A 517 -38.95 19.35 -20.83
C GLY A 517 -39.35 20.77 -20.40
N ASN A 518 -40.12 21.43 -21.28
CA ASN A 518 -40.60 22.83 -21.22
C ASN A 518 -41.59 23.07 -20.06
N SER A 519 -41.11 23.02 -18.83
CA SER A 519 -41.91 23.32 -17.63
C SER A 519 -41.66 24.76 -17.20
N THR A 520 -42.73 25.55 -17.16
CA THR A 520 -42.71 26.91 -16.58
C THR A 520 -42.71 26.80 -15.06
N PHE A 521 -41.52 26.68 -14.46
CA PHE A 521 -41.36 26.94 -13.02
C PHE A 521 -41.31 28.46 -12.81
N THR A 522 -42.09 28.97 -11.88
CA THR A 522 -42.08 30.38 -11.48
C THR A 522 -41.69 30.44 -10.02
N GLY A 523 -40.45 30.84 -9.73
CA GLY A 523 -39.99 31.07 -8.37
C GLY A 523 -39.30 32.42 -8.18
N ALA A 524 -39.05 32.76 -6.93
CA ALA A 524 -38.88 34.11 -6.39
C ALA A 524 -37.71 34.97 -6.94
N ALA A 525 -36.86 34.45 -7.84
CA ALA A 525 -35.63 35.12 -8.29
C ALA A 525 -35.58 35.42 -9.81
N GLY A 526 -36.60 35.10 -10.60
CA GLY A 526 -36.59 35.34 -12.05
C GLY A 526 -35.66 34.40 -12.84
N GLU A 527 -35.13 33.35 -12.20
CA GLU A 527 -34.40 32.26 -12.85
C GLU A 527 -35.37 31.29 -13.54
N THR A 528 -34.97 30.70 -14.68
CA THR A 528 -35.71 29.59 -15.29
C THR A 528 -35.56 28.32 -14.46
N ALA A 529 -36.46 27.35 -14.64
CA ALA A 529 -36.38 26.02 -14.03
C ALA A 529 -34.98 25.39 -14.15
N GLN A 530 -34.45 25.41 -15.38
CA GLN A 530 -33.15 24.86 -15.72
C GLN A 530 -32.01 25.63 -15.02
N GLN A 531 -32.09 26.96 -14.94
CA GLN A 531 -31.09 27.74 -14.22
C GLN A 531 -31.14 27.48 -12.71
N HIS A 532 -32.32 27.22 -12.17
CA HIS A 532 -32.52 26.99 -10.76
C HIS A 532 -31.97 25.62 -10.35
N THR A 533 -32.41 24.53 -10.98
CA THR A 533 -32.09 23.17 -10.54
C THR A 533 -30.63 22.76 -10.72
N ARG A 534 -29.84 23.52 -11.48
CA ARG A 534 -28.39 23.28 -11.69
C ARG A 534 -27.51 23.83 -10.57
N ARG A 535 -28.08 24.43 -9.54
CA ARG A 535 -27.32 25.03 -8.45
C ARG A 535 -27.78 24.49 -7.11
N TRP A 536 -26.86 24.53 -6.15
CA TRP A 536 -27.18 24.35 -4.75
C TRP A 536 -27.74 25.63 -4.16
N TYR A 537 -28.63 25.49 -3.17
CA TYR A 537 -29.25 26.57 -2.43
C TYR A 537 -29.07 26.40 -0.93
N PRO A 538 -29.05 27.52 -0.19
CA PRO A 538 -29.12 27.54 1.27
C PRO A 538 -30.25 26.65 1.81
N TRP A 539 -30.01 26.06 2.98
CA TRP A 539 -31.00 25.20 3.60
C TRP A 539 -32.21 25.99 4.07
N GLU A 540 -33.39 25.42 3.81
CA GLU A 540 -34.69 25.96 4.19
C GLU A 540 -35.44 24.99 5.10
N ASP A 541 -35.94 25.50 6.23
CA ASP A 541 -36.74 24.72 7.20
C ASP A 541 -38.22 25.02 7.13
N THR A 542 -38.62 26.01 6.32
CA THR A 542 -40.01 26.33 6.10
C THR A 542 -40.36 26.17 4.62
N TYR A 543 -41.51 25.55 4.38
CA TYR A 543 -41.98 25.28 3.02
C TYR A 543 -42.05 26.54 2.15
N SER A 544 -42.58 27.64 2.69
CA SER A 544 -42.75 28.89 1.94
C SER A 544 -41.44 29.47 1.39
N GLN A 545 -40.31 29.16 2.02
CA GLN A 545 -38.98 29.59 1.57
C GLN A 545 -38.37 28.62 0.55
N ALA A 546 -38.68 27.32 0.66
CA ALA A 546 -38.22 26.27 -0.24
C ALA A 546 -39.12 26.06 -1.48
N ALA A 547 -40.28 26.70 -1.52
CA ALA A 547 -41.34 26.51 -2.53
C ALA A 547 -40.98 27.12 -3.90
N PHE A 548 -39.94 26.60 -4.55
CA PHE A 548 -39.70 26.85 -5.97
C PHE A 548 -40.61 25.93 -6.79
N ASN A 549 -41.82 26.42 -7.08
CA ASN A 549 -42.91 25.60 -7.59
C ASN A 549 -43.19 25.84 -9.08
N GLY A 550 -43.47 24.75 -9.80
CA GLY A 550 -44.08 24.76 -11.12
C GLY A 550 -45.38 23.95 -11.11
N PHE A 551 -46.40 24.40 -11.83
CA PHE A 551 -47.62 23.61 -12.06
C PHE A 551 -47.49 22.84 -13.38
N VAL A 552 -47.54 21.52 -13.32
CA VAL A 552 -47.49 20.64 -14.50
C VAL A 552 -48.53 19.54 -14.32
N ASP A 553 -49.41 19.35 -15.31
CA ASP A 553 -50.44 18.30 -15.32
C ASP A 553 -51.34 18.25 -14.07
N GLY A 554 -51.63 19.41 -13.46
CA GLY A 554 -52.48 19.51 -12.26
C GLY A 554 -51.77 19.18 -10.94
N GLN A 555 -50.45 19.02 -10.94
CA GLN A 555 -49.64 18.74 -9.75
C GLN A 555 -48.59 19.83 -9.52
N ILE A 556 -48.26 20.07 -8.24
CA ILE A 556 -47.16 20.97 -7.85
C ILE A 556 -45.85 20.19 -7.93
N ARG A 557 -44.89 20.73 -8.70
CA ARG A 557 -43.51 20.24 -8.71
C ARG A 557 -42.63 21.17 -7.91
N VAL A 558 -41.84 20.61 -7.00
CA VAL A 558 -40.90 21.36 -6.16
C VAL A 558 -39.46 20.94 -6.46
N GLY A 559 -38.60 21.91 -6.72
CA GLY A 559 -37.16 21.66 -6.94
C GLY A 559 -36.33 22.81 -6.38
N HIS A 560 -35.68 22.58 -5.24
CA HIS A 560 -34.85 23.58 -4.58
C HIS A 560 -33.58 22.92 -4.03
N PRO A 561 -32.60 22.57 -4.88
CA PRO A 561 -31.56 21.65 -4.47
C PRO A 561 -30.73 22.17 -3.31
N GLN A 562 -30.67 21.41 -2.22
CA GLN A 562 -29.99 21.79 -0.98
C GLN A 562 -28.92 20.72 -0.68
N PRO A 563 -27.62 21.09 -0.65
CA PRO A 563 -26.54 20.11 -0.62
C PRO A 563 -26.50 19.38 0.72
N MET A 564 -26.31 18.07 0.66
CA MET A 564 -25.90 17.22 1.77
C MET A 564 -24.73 16.37 1.28
N LEU A 565 -23.59 16.38 1.97
CA LEU A 565 -22.53 15.41 1.72
C LEU A 565 -22.95 14.09 2.39
N LEU A 566 -23.50 13.17 1.61
CA LEU A 566 -24.18 11.98 2.13
C LEU A 566 -23.26 10.78 2.36
N ASP A 567 -22.15 10.72 1.63
CA ASP A 567 -21.22 9.60 1.65
C ASP A 567 -19.83 10.04 1.16
N ILE A 568 -18.79 9.32 1.58
CA ILE A 568 -17.39 9.49 1.16
C ILE A 568 -16.86 8.11 0.80
N GLU A 569 -16.21 8.00 -0.36
CA GLU A 569 -15.55 6.77 -0.78
C GLU A 569 -14.12 7.05 -1.24
N PHE A 570 -13.28 6.01 -1.27
CA PHE A 570 -11.92 6.10 -1.81
C PHE A 570 -11.75 5.11 -2.95
N ASP A 571 -11.16 5.55 -4.06
CA ASP A 571 -10.75 4.64 -5.12
C ASP A 571 -9.43 3.92 -4.81
N ALA A 572 -9.06 2.96 -5.66
CA ALA A 572 -7.81 2.21 -5.51
C ALA A 572 -6.55 3.09 -5.56
N SER A 573 -6.63 4.28 -6.17
CA SER A 573 -5.53 5.26 -6.20
C SER A 573 -5.57 6.24 -5.04
N ASN A 574 -6.40 5.98 -4.02
CA ASN A 574 -6.61 6.80 -2.84
C ASN A 574 -7.19 8.18 -3.15
N ASN A 575 -7.90 8.35 -4.27
CA ASN A 575 -8.66 9.56 -4.53
C ASN A 575 -9.97 9.52 -3.74
N MET A 576 -10.27 10.62 -3.05
CA MET A 576 -11.53 10.79 -2.32
C MET A 576 -12.67 11.13 -3.30
N ILE A 577 -13.74 10.34 -3.25
CA ILE A 577 -14.98 10.51 -4.01
C ILE A 577 -16.05 11.04 -3.04
N LEU A 578 -16.72 12.12 -3.43
CA LEU A 578 -17.73 12.78 -2.59
C LEU A 578 -19.14 12.59 -3.15
N GLY A 579 -20.02 11.93 -2.39
CA GLY A 579 -21.42 11.73 -2.76
C GLY A 579 -22.32 12.83 -2.21
N PHE A 580 -22.82 13.72 -3.07
CA PHE A 580 -23.76 14.77 -2.69
C PHE A 580 -25.20 14.40 -3.02
N GLY A 581 -26.09 14.54 -2.05
CA GLY A 581 -27.54 14.45 -2.25
C GLY A 581 -28.27 15.75 -2.04
N ASP A 582 -29.52 15.75 -2.49
CA ASP A 582 -30.43 16.89 -2.38
C ASP A 582 -31.42 16.71 -1.24
N ARG A 583 -31.31 17.56 -0.21
CA ARG A 583 -32.21 17.60 0.95
C ARG A 583 -33.69 17.68 0.53
N THR A 584 -34.01 18.38 -0.56
CA THR A 584 -35.38 18.53 -1.08
C THR A 584 -36.02 17.18 -1.42
N GLY A 585 -35.24 16.21 -1.88
CA GLY A 585 -35.73 14.85 -2.16
C GLY A 585 -36.19 14.06 -0.93
N TYR A 586 -35.76 14.49 0.26
CA TYR A 586 -36.16 13.90 1.54
C TYR A 586 -37.19 14.78 2.28
N GLN A 587 -37.29 16.07 1.94
CA GLN A 587 -38.28 17.02 2.46
C GLN A 587 -39.64 16.93 1.76
N PHE A 588 -39.71 16.33 0.57
CA PHE A 588 -40.93 16.22 -0.23
C PHE A 588 -41.12 14.77 -0.74
N GLY A 589 -42.35 14.44 -1.14
CA GLY A 589 -42.71 13.10 -1.63
C GLY A 589 -43.04 13.03 -3.11
N SER A 590 -43.64 11.90 -3.50
CA SER A 590 -44.33 11.71 -4.77
C SER A 590 -45.82 11.59 -4.47
N VAL A 591 -46.63 12.48 -5.05
CA VAL A 591 -48.09 12.59 -4.83
C VAL A 591 -48.46 12.54 -3.33
N ASN A 592 -47.79 13.37 -2.52
CA ASN A 592 -48.04 13.47 -1.07
C ASN A 592 -48.45 14.89 -0.65
N ARG A 593 -48.88 15.12 0.60
CA ARG A 593 -49.40 16.44 1.01
C ARG A 593 -48.27 17.43 1.29
N LEU A 594 -48.49 18.69 0.89
CA LEU A 594 -47.59 19.79 1.24
C LEU A 594 -47.58 20.04 2.75
N PRO A 595 -46.50 20.61 3.32
CA PRO A 595 -46.42 20.89 4.75
C PRO A 595 -47.51 21.84 5.27
N ASP A 596 -48.07 22.69 4.40
CA ASP A 596 -49.20 23.58 4.69
C ASP A 596 -50.58 22.94 4.43
N ASN A 597 -50.60 21.66 4.04
CA ASN A 597 -51.79 20.87 3.70
C ASN A 597 -52.66 21.47 2.57
N SER A 598 -52.09 22.31 1.70
CA SER A 598 -52.85 23.02 0.67
C SER A 598 -53.12 22.19 -0.59
N ASN A 599 -52.17 21.35 -1.01
CA ASN A 599 -52.20 20.55 -2.24
C ASN A 599 -51.27 19.33 -2.13
N ASP A 600 -51.24 18.52 -3.19
CA ASP A 600 -50.30 17.41 -3.33
C ASP A 600 -49.04 17.83 -4.12
N GLU A 601 -47.86 17.39 -3.66
CA GLU A 601 -46.57 17.67 -4.29
C GLU A 601 -45.94 16.48 -5.01
N ASN A 602 -45.01 16.81 -5.92
CA ASN A 602 -43.96 15.92 -6.41
C ASN A 602 -42.59 16.60 -6.31
N ALA A 603 -41.68 15.94 -5.62
CA ALA A 603 -40.29 16.37 -5.49
C ALA A 603 -39.50 16.10 -6.77
N VAL A 604 -38.60 17.02 -7.08
CA VAL A 604 -37.59 16.88 -8.13
C VAL A 604 -36.24 17.10 -7.43
N ALA A 605 -35.54 16.00 -7.13
CA ALA A 605 -34.25 15.98 -6.43
C ALA A 605 -33.07 15.54 -7.30
N GLY A 606 -31.97 16.30 -7.28
CA GLY A 606 -30.75 15.99 -8.05
C GLY A 606 -29.49 16.08 -7.20
N GLY A 607 -28.67 15.03 -7.17
CA GLY A 607 -27.39 14.96 -6.46
C GLY A 607 -26.19 15.37 -7.31
N ASP A 608 -24.99 15.11 -6.80
CA ASP A 608 -23.74 15.20 -7.54
C ASP A 608 -22.72 14.17 -7.01
N ILE A 609 -21.73 13.81 -7.83
CA ILE A 609 -20.58 12.98 -7.41
C ILE A 609 -19.33 13.70 -7.92
N LEU A 610 -18.39 13.98 -7.01
CA LEU A 610 -17.14 14.70 -7.30
C LEU A 610 -15.93 13.85 -7.03
#